data_AF-A0A951N908-F1
#
_entry.id   AF-A0A951N908-F1
#
_cell.length_a   1.000
_cell.length_b   1.000
_cell.length_c   1.000
_cell.angle_alpha   90.00
_cell.angle_beta   90.00
_cell.angle_gamma   90.00
#
_symmetry.space_group_name_H-M   'P 1'
#
loop_
_entity.id
_entity.type
_entity.pdbx_description
1 polymer ?
#
loop_
_entity_poly.entity_id
_entity_poly.type
_entity_poly.pdbx_seq_one_letter_code
_entity_poly.pdbx_strand_id
1 'polypeptide(L)'
;MSAGSDTEQDSGPAHASEQLAARNEVLLVGRVSGLPEQRELPSGDQIVAWRVVVDRKPVRRPPEGVRTASVDTFDCVAWTARLRRSALVLAEGDIVEVEAALRRRFWRAGGATASRYELEVLALRRLSRRCRPT
;
A
#
# COMPACT_ATOMS: atom_id res chain seq x y z
N MET A 1 -44.45 20.14 -54.56
CA MET A 1 -43.43 21.20 -54.41
C MET A 1 -42.90 21.11 -52.99
N SER A 2 -41.58 21.20 -52.86
CA SER A 2 -40.69 21.13 -51.68
C SER A 2 -41.23 21.79 -50.39
N ALA A 3 -40.74 21.52 -49.18
CA ALA A 3 -39.39 21.16 -48.70
C ALA A 3 -39.53 20.30 -47.42
N GLY A 4 -38.59 19.44 -47.01
CA GLY A 4 -37.15 19.65 -46.94
C GLY A 4 -36.81 20.40 -45.64
N SER A 5 -36.59 19.68 -44.55
CA SER A 5 -35.88 20.17 -43.36
C SER A 5 -35.37 18.99 -42.54
N ASP A 6 -34.24 18.46 -43.03
CA ASP A 6 -33.02 18.12 -42.30
C ASP A 6 -33.16 17.51 -40.90
N THR A 7 -32.98 16.19 -40.89
CA THR A 7 -32.48 15.45 -39.74
C THR A 7 -30.99 15.75 -39.59
N GLU A 8 -30.64 16.77 -38.82
CA GLU A 8 -29.27 16.96 -38.33
C GLU A 8 -29.11 16.15 -37.04
N GLN A 9 -28.90 14.85 -37.19
CA GLN A 9 -28.30 14.04 -36.15
C GLN A 9 -26.83 14.47 -36.05
N ASP A 10 -26.58 15.43 -35.17
CA ASP A 10 -25.26 15.78 -34.67
C ASP A 10 -24.62 14.52 -34.06
N SER A 11 -23.83 13.84 -34.89
CA SER A 11 -23.03 12.68 -34.53
C SER A 11 -21.75 13.17 -33.87
N GLY A 12 -21.91 13.70 -32.65
CA GLY A 12 -20.78 13.91 -31.75
C GLY A 12 -20.01 12.60 -31.58
N PRO A 13 -18.67 12.64 -31.45
CA PRO A 13 -17.87 11.42 -31.43
C PRO A 13 -18.36 10.58 -30.27
N ALA A 14 -18.74 9.33 -30.55
CA ALA A 14 -18.97 8.34 -29.53
C ALA A 14 -17.72 8.34 -28.64
N HIS A 15 -17.84 8.92 -27.44
CA HIS A 15 -16.85 8.74 -26.39
C HIS A 15 -16.85 7.25 -26.11
N ALA A 16 -15.98 6.53 -26.81
CA ALA A 16 -15.54 5.21 -26.45
C ALA A 16 -15.02 5.37 -25.02
N SER A 17 -15.90 5.13 -24.07
CA SER A 17 -15.59 5.08 -22.66
C SER A 17 -14.71 3.85 -22.53
N GLU A 18 -13.43 4.03 -22.83
CA GLU A 18 -12.38 3.13 -22.40
C GLU A 18 -12.55 3.10 -20.89
N GLN A 19 -13.24 2.06 -20.40
CA GLN A 19 -13.55 1.91 -18.99
C GLN A 19 -12.21 1.90 -18.28
N LEU A 20 -11.88 3.03 -17.64
CA LEU A 20 -10.66 3.16 -16.88
C LEU A 20 -10.71 2.09 -15.79
N ALA A 21 -9.95 1.00 -15.99
CA ALA A 21 -9.89 -0.08 -15.03
C ALA A 21 -9.37 0.46 -13.69
N ALA A 22 -10.05 0.12 -12.60
CA ALA A 22 -9.62 0.56 -11.28
C ALA A 22 -8.21 0.03 -10.96
N ARG A 23 -7.29 0.92 -10.57
CA ARG A 23 -5.89 0.61 -10.26
C ARG A 23 -5.57 1.02 -8.83
N ASN A 24 -5.03 0.09 -8.04
CA ASN A 24 -4.58 0.32 -6.68
C ASN A 24 -3.24 -0.37 -6.48
N GLU A 25 -2.18 0.40 -6.68
CA GLU A 25 -0.81 -0.07 -6.63
C GLU A 25 0.00 0.83 -5.72
N VAL A 26 0.77 0.18 -4.85
CA VAL A 26 1.72 0.80 -3.96
C VAL A 26 3.05 0.11 -4.20
N LEU A 27 4.06 0.87 -4.58
CA LEU A 27 5.45 0.43 -4.60
C LEU A 27 6.21 1.27 -3.59
N LEU A 28 6.84 0.63 -2.61
CA LEU A 28 7.69 1.32 -1.65
C LEU A 28 8.98 0.55 -1.39
N VAL A 29 10.01 1.32 -1.05
CA VAL A 29 11.24 0.80 -0.48
C VAL A 29 11.42 1.45 0.88
N GLY A 30 11.59 0.62 1.91
CA GLY A 30 11.72 1.10 3.27
C GLY A 30 12.35 0.07 4.19
N ARG A 31 12.48 0.47 5.45
CA ARG A 31 13.07 -0.34 6.50
C ARG A 31 12.01 -1.09 7.29
N VAL A 32 12.23 -2.37 7.53
CA VAL A 32 11.40 -3.17 8.43
C VAL A 32 11.54 -2.64 9.86
N SER A 33 10.41 -2.40 10.52
CA SER A 33 10.34 -1.99 11.93
C SER A 33 9.56 -3.03 12.73
N GLY A 34 10.15 -3.48 13.84
CA GLY A 34 9.65 -4.62 14.59
C GLY A 34 9.78 -5.95 13.85
N LEU A 35 9.44 -7.03 14.54
CA LEU A 35 9.46 -8.37 13.96
C LEU A 35 8.13 -8.69 13.26
N PRO A 36 8.16 -9.38 12.11
CA PRO A 36 6.97 -9.93 11.49
C PRO A 36 6.24 -10.90 12.43
N GLU A 37 4.93 -10.70 12.58
CA GLU A 37 4.07 -11.49 13.46
C GLU A 37 3.11 -12.35 12.64
N GLN A 38 3.12 -13.67 12.89
CA GLN A 38 2.10 -14.56 12.34
C GLN A 38 0.84 -14.50 13.19
N ARG A 39 -0.32 -14.34 12.54
CA ARG A 39 -1.63 -14.28 13.20
C ARG A 39 -2.62 -15.18 12.49
N GLU A 40 -3.45 -15.85 13.26
CA GLU A 40 -4.64 -16.55 12.76
C GLU A 40 -5.87 -15.64 12.93
N LEU A 41 -6.65 -15.50 11.87
CA LEU A 41 -7.89 -14.74 11.88
C LEU A 41 -9.05 -15.63 12.38
N PRO A 42 -10.17 -15.04 12.85
CA PRO A 42 -11.36 -15.82 13.22
C PRO A 42 -11.92 -16.71 12.11
N SER A 43 -11.57 -16.44 10.84
CA SER A 43 -11.90 -17.31 9.70
C SER A 43 -11.06 -18.59 9.63
N GLY A 44 -9.99 -18.71 10.42
CA GLY A 44 -8.95 -19.74 10.31
C GLY A 44 -7.83 -19.38 9.33
N ASP A 45 -7.94 -18.27 8.62
CA ASP A 45 -6.89 -17.82 7.70
C ASP A 45 -5.64 -17.38 8.47
N GLN A 46 -4.47 -17.77 7.98
CA GLN A 46 -3.19 -17.31 8.50
C GLN A 46 -2.68 -16.12 7.70
N ILE A 47 -2.24 -15.08 8.42
CA ILE A 47 -1.57 -13.91 7.87
C ILE A 47 -0.22 -13.69 8.56
N VAL A 48 0.67 -12.93 7.92
CA VAL A 48 1.84 -12.35 8.57
C VAL A 48 1.78 -10.84 8.43
N ALA A 49 1.90 -10.12 9.56
CA ALA A 49 1.85 -8.67 9.61
C ALA A 49 3.19 -8.10 10.09
N TRP A 50 3.64 -7.02 9.47
CA TRP A 50 4.84 -6.28 9.88
C TRP A 50 4.73 -4.82 9.47
N ARG A 51 5.71 -4.01 9.86
CA ARG A 51 5.75 -2.59 9.55
C ARG A 51 6.93 -2.24 8.65
N VAL A 52 6.68 -1.38 7.67
CA VAL A 52 7.73 -0.74 6.87
C VAL A 52 7.70 0.76 7.12
N VAL A 53 8.88 1.31 7.40
CA VAL A 53 9.12 2.74 7.60
C VAL A 53 9.83 3.29 6.37
N VAL A 54 9.27 4.33 5.77
CA VAL A 54 9.81 5.01 4.59
C VAL A 54 10.20 6.42 4.99
N ASP A 55 11.45 6.80 4.73
CA ASP A 55 11.93 8.16 5.00
C ASP A 55 11.30 9.14 4.00
N ARG A 56 10.70 10.22 4.51
CA ARG A 56 10.24 11.33 3.69
C ARG A 56 11.38 12.29 3.46
N LYS A 57 11.65 12.61 2.19
CA LYS A 57 12.53 13.72 1.86
C LYS A 57 11.89 15.02 2.38
N PRO A 58 12.64 15.88 3.09
CA PRO A 58 12.10 17.14 3.59
C PRO A 58 11.65 18.00 2.41
N VAL A 59 10.37 18.40 2.39
CA VAL A 59 9.77 19.23 1.34
C VAL A 59 10.24 20.70 1.46
N ARG A 60 10.74 21.10 2.65
CA ARG A 60 11.30 22.43 2.94
C ARG A 60 12.51 22.29 3.87
N ARG A 61 13.42 23.27 3.86
CA ARG A 61 14.53 23.33 4.81
C ARG A 61 13.93 23.38 6.23
N PRO A 62 14.25 22.40 7.11
CA PRO A 62 13.79 22.45 8.49
C PRO A 62 14.28 23.73 9.18
N PRO A 63 13.56 24.25 10.19
CA PRO A 63 14.09 25.27 11.08
C PRO A 63 15.46 24.85 11.62
N GLU A 64 16.36 25.83 11.79
CA GLU A 64 17.70 25.58 12.30
C GLU A 64 17.63 24.87 13.66
N GLY A 65 18.31 23.72 13.77
CA GLY A 65 18.29 22.88 14.99
C GLY A 65 17.28 21.71 15.00
N VAL A 66 16.33 21.62 14.05
CA VAL A 66 15.36 20.51 14.00
C VAL A 66 15.79 19.45 12.99
N ARG A 67 16.34 18.33 13.49
CA ARG A 67 16.66 17.13 12.69
C ARG A 67 15.69 15.99 13.00
N THR A 68 14.40 16.17 12.76
CA THR A 68 13.47 15.04 12.78
C THR A 68 13.29 14.57 11.36
N ALA A 69 13.88 13.41 11.01
CA ALA A 69 13.54 12.74 9.77
C ALA A 69 12.02 12.47 9.82
N SER A 70 11.27 13.09 8.92
CA SER A 70 9.86 12.75 8.76
C SER A 70 9.79 11.38 8.12
N VAL A 71 9.01 10.48 8.71
CA VAL A 71 8.82 9.12 8.17
C VAL A 71 7.35 8.88 7.91
N ASP A 72 7.07 7.99 6.97
CA ASP A 72 5.77 7.36 6.79
C ASP A 72 5.87 5.91 7.27
N THR A 73 4.81 5.44 7.92
CA THR A 73 4.75 4.12 8.51
C THR A 73 3.58 3.35 7.91
N PHE A 74 3.88 2.20 7.33
CA PHE A 74 2.89 1.36 6.66
C PHE A 74 2.83 -0.01 7.32
N ASP A 75 1.61 -0.44 7.65
CA ASP A 75 1.35 -1.80 8.11
C ASP A 75 1.15 -2.70 6.89
N CYS A 76 2.03 -3.69 6.72
CA CYS A 76 2.02 -4.65 5.63
C CYS A 76 1.41 -5.97 6.09
N VAL A 77 0.63 -6.61 5.23
CA VAL A 77 0.00 -7.91 5.49
C VAL A 77 0.23 -8.85 4.32
N ALA A 78 0.84 -10.00 4.60
CA ALA A 78 1.00 -11.10 3.66
C ALA A 78 -0.08 -12.17 3.89
N TRP A 79 -0.83 -12.46 2.83
CA TRP A 79 -1.91 -13.46 2.83
C TRP A 79 -1.45 -14.82 2.32
N THR A 80 -0.69 -14.86 1.23
CA THR A 80 -0.30 -16.14 0.61
C THR A 80 0.81 -16.83 1.39
N ALA A 81 0.80 -18.17 1.41
CA ALA A 81 1.83 -18.94 2.12
C ALA A 81 3.26 -18.60 1.68
N ARG A 82 3.45 -18.28 0.39
CA ARG A 82 4.74 -17.82 -0.15
C ARG A 82 5.18 -16.51 0.50
N LEU A 83 4.31 -15.50 0.49
CA LEU A 83 4.63 -14.18 1.05
C LEU A 83 4.80 -14.25 2.57
N ARG A 84 4.00 -15.06 3.27
CA ARG A 84 4.15 -15.30 4.71
C ARG A 84 5.53 -15.84 5.05
N ARG A 85 5.99 -16.89 4.35
CA ARG A 85 7.35 -17.45 4.54
C ARG A 85 8.45 -16.42 4.27
N SER A 86 8.32 -15.64 3.19
CA SER A 86 9.28 -14.58 2.86
C SER A 86 9.30 -13.47 3.91
N ALA A 87 8.13 -13.10 4.46
CA ALA A 87 8.02 -12.08 5.49
C ALA A 87 8.63 -12.55 6.82
N LEU A 88 8.37 -13.79 7.25
CA LEU A 88 8.83 -14.32 8.55
C LEU A 88 10.35 -14.36 8.72
N VAL A 89 11.13 -14.32 7.64
CA VAL A 89 12.60 -14.30 7.69
C VAL A 89 13.21 -12.90 7.67
N LEU A 90 12.37 -11.86 7.63
CA LEU A 90 12.80 -10.48 7.75
C LEU A 90 13.20 -10.17 9.19
N ALA A 91 14.28 -9.42 9.34
CA ALA A 91 14.69 -8.85 10.62
C ALA A 91 14.36 -7.36 10.67
N GLU A 92 14.21 -6.83 11.88
CA GLU A 92 14.21 -5.39 12.09
C GLU A 92 15.48 -4.78 11.47
N GLY A 93 15.29 -3.69 10.71
CA GLY A 93 16.38 -3.02 10.00
C GLY A 93 16.65 -3.53 8.58
N ASP A 94 16.08 -4.66 8.15
CA ASP A 94 16.17 -5.09 6.74
C ASP A 94 15.55 -4.04 5.82
N ILE A 95 16.18 -3.77 4.67
CA ILE A 95 15.60 -2.91 3.63
C ILE A 95 14.83 -3.78 2.66
N VAL A 96 13.56 -3.45 2.43
CA VAL A 96 12.63 -4.22 1.61
C VAL A 96 11.96 -3.34 0.57
N GLU A 97 11.73 -3.92 -0.59
CA GLU A 97 10.80 -3.44 -1.62
C GLU A 97 9.49 -4.21 -1.47
N VAL A 98 8.38 -3.48 -1.46
CA VAL A 98 7.02 -4.01 -1.32
C VAL A 98 6.18 -3.48 -2.47
N GLU A 99 5.62 -4.41 -3.26
CA GLU A 99 4.50 -4.14 -4.15
C GLU A 99 3.22 -4.57 -3.43
N ALA A 100 2.22 -3.69 -3.38
CA ALA A 100 1.03 -3.90 -2.59
C ALA A 100 -0.20 -3.19 -3.17
N ALA A 101 -1.37 -3.51 -2.61
CA ALA A 101 -2.58 -2.72 -2.74
C ALA A 101 -2.98 -2.13 -1.38
N LEU A 102 -3.42 -0.87 -1.36
CA LEU A 102 -3.89 -0.21 -0.14
C LEU A 102 -5.31 -0.68 0.19
N ARG A 103 -5.52 -1.22 1.39
CA ARG A 103 -6.82 -1.69 1.88
C ARG A 103 -7.24 -0.89 3.09
N ARG A 104 -8.47 -0.37 3.08
CA ARG A 104 -9.09 0.20 4.27
C ARG A 104 -9.91 -0.87 4.97
N ARG A 105 -9.56 -1.19 6.20
CA ARG A 105 -10.35 -2.10 7.05
C ARG A 105 -11.14 -1.32 8.06
N PHE A 106 -12.34 -1.81 8.35
CA PHE A 106 -13.24 -1.28 9.36
C PHE A 106 -13.52 -2.35 10.39
N TRP A 107 -13.58 -1.95 11.65
CA TRP A 107 -14.01 -2.83 12.73
C TRP A 107 -14.70 -2.01 13.82
N ARG A 108 -15.50 -2.68 14.64
CA ARG A 108 -16.09 -2.08 15.84
C ARG A 108 -15.18 -2.32 17.02
N ALA A 109 -14.81 -1.24 17.71
CA ALA A 109 -14.05 -1.29 18.95
C ALA A 109 -14.69 -0.33 19.96
N GLY A 110 -15.08 -0.83 21.13
CA GLY A 110 -15.63 0.01 22.21
C GLY A 110 -16.85 0.85 21.82
N GLY A 111 -17.74 0.33 20.97
CA GLY A 111 -18.94 1.07 20.51
C GLY A 111 -18.71 2.07 19.37
N ALA A 112 -17.45 2.33 18.97
CA ALA A 112 -17.12 3.18 17.84
C ALA A 112 -16.66 2.36 16.62
N THR A 113 -16.90 2.89 15.42
CA THR A 113 -16.31 2.35 14.18
C THR A 113 -14.89 2.87 14.05
N ALA A 114 -13.91 1.97 14.08
CA ALA A 114 -12.52 2.27 13.79
C ALA A 114 -12.19 1.87 12.34
N SER A 115 -11.24 2.58 11.73
CA SER A 115 -10.71 2.19 10.42
C SER A 115 -9.19 2.34 10.36
N ARG A 116 -8.53 1.45 9.63
CA ARG A 116 -7.08 1.53 9.37
C ARG A 116 -6.78 1.16 7.94
N TYR A 117 -5.74 1.79 7.42
CA TYR A 117 -5.16 1.43 6.14
C TYR A 117 -4.04 0.42 6.35
N GLU A 118 -4.07 -0.64 5.56
CA GLU A 118 -3.05 -1.68 5.50
C GLU A 118 -2.64 -1.89 4.06
N LEU A 119 -1.38 -2.30 3.86
CA LEU A 119 -0.87 -2.73 2.57
C LEU A 119 -1.03 -4.24 2.46
N GLU A 120 -1.93 -4.67 1.59
CA GLU A 120 -1.99 -6.07 1.16
C GLU A 120 -0.82 -6.33 0.21
N VAL A 121 0.14 -7.13 0.66
CA VAL A 121 1.38 -7.38 -0.07
C VAL A 121 1.12 -8.33 -1.23
N LEU A 122 1.59 -7.94 -2.41
CA LEU A 122 1.52 -8.69 -3.66
C LEU A 122 2.90 -9.25 -4.05
N ALA A 123 3.96 -8.47 -3.83
CA ALA A 123 5.35 -8.92 -3.95
C ALA A 123 6.21 -8.33 -2.84
N LEU A 124 7.24 -9.09 -2.45
CA LEU A 124 8.17 -8.72 -1.39
C LEU A 124 9.59 -9.14 -1.78
N ARG A 125 10.52 -8.18 -1.76
CA ARG A 125 11.93 -8.42 -2.03
C ARG A 125 12.79 -7.76 -0.96
N ARG A 126 13.69 -8.54 -0.33
CA ARG A 126 14.70 -7.98 0.57
C ARG A 126 15.88 -7.47 -0.25
N LEU A 127 16.15 -6.16 -0.16
CA LEU A 127 17.21 -5.48 -0.90
C LEU A 127 18.54 -5.53 -0.15
N SER A 128 18.50 -5.34 1.16
CA SER A 128 19.67 -5.51 2.01
C SER A 128 19.26 -6.12 3.35
N ARG A 129 20.16 -6.92 3.91
CA ARG A 129 20.04 -7.36 5.30
C ARG A 129 20.53 -6.23 6.19
N ARG A 130 19.99 -6.15 7.42
CA ARG A 130 20.52 -5.28 8.46
C ARG A 130 22.06 -5.34 8.45
N CYS A 131 22.72 -4.19 8.45
CA CYS A 131 24.12 -4.16 8.84
C CYS A 131 24.14 -4.33 10.36
N ARG A 132 24.72 -5.41 10.87
CA ARG A 132 24.90 -5.57 12.32
C ARG A 132 25.83 -4.44 12.77
N PRO A 133 25.44 -3.55 13.69
CA PRO A 133 26.40 -2.63 14.27
C PRO A 133 27.47 -3.48 14.98
N THR A 134 28.73 -3.27 14.59
CA THR A 134 29.93 -3.86 15.22
C THR A 134 30.11 -3.31 16.62
#